data_AF-A0A2V9IUM0-F1
#
_entry.id   AF-A0A2V9IUM0-F1
#
_cell.length_a   1.000
_cell.length_b   1.000
_cell.length_c   1.000
_cell.angle_alpha   90.00
_cell.angle_beta   90.00
_cell.angle_gamma   90.00
#
_symmetry.space_group_name_H-M   'P 1'
#
loop_
_entity.id
_entity.type
_entity.pdbx_description
1 polymer ?
#
loop_
_entity_poly.entity_id
_entity_poly.type
_entity_poly.pdbx_seq_one_letter_code
_entity_poly.pdbx_strand_id
1 'polypeptide(L)'
;MIFRSDSSGEDLAGYAGAGLYDSVLLEPPRRVALDYTVEPIVWDERLRNELLKEIARIGLALERVFGSPQDIEGAYAGGLFYVVQTRPQVGVDGG
;
A
#
# COMPACT_ATOMS: atom_id res chain seq x y z
N MET A 1 8.30 -10.54 8.06
CA MET A 1 9.20 -9.83 7.11
C MET A 1 8.62 -10.07 5.73
N ILE A 2 8.19 -9.00 5.03
CA ILE A 2 7.67 -9.08 3.66
C ILE A 2 8.80 -8.59 2.76
N PHE A 3 9.28 -9.43 1.84
CA PHE A 3 10.19 -9.04 0.78
C PHE A 3 9.33 -8.80 -0.47
N ARG A 4 9.40 -7.60 -1.04
CA ARG A 4 8.76 -7.29 -2.33
C ARG A 4 9.83 -6.80 -3.31
N SER A 5 9.47 -6.82 -4.58
CA SER A 5 10.22 -6.13 -5.62
C SER A 5 10.42 -4.66 -5.24
N ASP A 6 11.62 -4.14 -5.48
CA ASP A 6 11.93 -2.74 -5.24
C ASP A 6 11.15 -1.87 -6.24
N SER A 7 10.15 -1.12 -5.74
CA SER A 7 9.34 -0.19 -6.55
C SER A 7 10.18 0.95 -7.16
N SER A 8 11.45 1.13 -6.75
CA SER A 8 12.38 2.09 -7.36
C SER A 8 12.72 1.74 -8.81
N GLY A 9 12.68 0.46 -9.19
CA GLY A 9 12.94 0.00 -10.56
C GLY A 9 11.68 -0.22 -11.42
N GLU A 10 10.50 -0.36 -10.78
CA GLU A 10 9.24 -0.68 -11.47
C GLU A 10 8.49 0.55 -11.99
N ASP A 11 8.73 1.73 -11.40
CA ASP A 11 8.02 2.99 -11.70
C ASP A 11 8.86 4.00 -12.51
N LEU A 12 9.88 3.52 -13.24
CA LEU A 12 10.68 4.36 -14.12
C LEU A 12 9.86 4.78 -15.36
N ALA A 13 9.94 6.06 -15.74
CA ALA A 13 9.28 6.56 -16.94
C ALA A 13 9.78 5.81 -18.19
N GLY A 14 8.91 5.02 -18.83
CA GLY A 14 9.24 4.16 -19.97
C GLY A 14 9.67 2.73 -19.61
N TYR A 15 9.70 2.36 -18.33
CA TYR A 15 9.99 1.01 -17.84
C TYR A 15 9.00 0.67 -16.71
N ALA A 16 7.77 0.33 -17.10
CA ALA A 16 6.76 -0.17 -16.18
C ALA A 16 7.07 -1.64 -15.85
N GLY A 17 7.96 -1.85 -14.88
CA GLY A 17 8.43 -3.16 -14.44
C GLY A 17 7.51 -3.84 -13.42
N ALA A 18 6.28 -3.35 -13.21
CA ALA A 18 5.37 -3.93 -12.22
C ALA A 18 5.18 -5.44 -12.47
N GLY A 19 5.62 -6.27 -11.51
CA GLY A 19 5.58 -7.73 -11.64
C GLY A 19 6.76 -8.35 -12.39
N LEU A 20 7.84 -7.60 -12.63
CA LEU A 20 9.07 -8.10 -13.25
C LEU A 20 9.81 -9.10 -12.34
N TYR A 21 9.64 -8.97 -11.03
CA TYR A 21 10.20 -9.90 -10.06
C TYR A 21 9.11 -10.75 -9.41
N ASP A 22 9.39 -12.04 -9.26
CA ASP A 22 8.51 -12.96 -8.56
C ASP A 22 8.54 -12.68 -7.04
N SER A 23 7.37 -12.76 -6.41
CA SER A 23 7.25 -12.58 -4.96
C SER A 23 7.53 -13.90 -4.27
N VAL A 24 8.61 -13.96 -3.50
CA VAL A 24 8.94 -15.17 -2.73
C VAL A 24 8.35 -15.05 -1.33
N LEU A 25 7.46 -15.98 -0.98
CA LEU A 25 6.90 -16.04 0.37
C LEU A 25 7.92 -16.64 1.34
N LEU A 26 8.02 -16.07 2.55
CA LEU A 26 8.85 -16.61 3.62
C LEU A 26 8.39 -18.02 4.04
N GLU A 27 7.08 -18.24 4.04
CA GLU A 27 6.45 -19.54 4.28
C GLU A 27 5.78 -20.03 3.00
N PRO A 28 5.83 -21.35 2.69
CA PRO A 28 5.14 -21.89 1.53
C PRO A 28 3.64 -21.56 1.53
N PRO A 29 3.05 -21.22 0.38
CA PRO A 29 1.62 -20.94 0.31
C PRO A 29 0.81 -22.20 0.62
N ARG A 30 -0.31 -22.03 1.32
CA ARG A 30 -1.29 -23.09 1.57
C ARG A 30 -2.45 -22.99 0.58
N ARG A 31 -2.92 -24.13 0.08
CA ARG A 31 -4.14 -24.19 -0.74
C ARG A 31 -5.36 -24.22 0.17
N VAL A 32 -6.18 -23.17 0.13
CA VAL A 32 -7.44 -23.08 0.86
C VAL A 32 -8.53 -22.42 0.03
N ALA A 33 -9.78 -22.76 0.32
CA ALA A 33 -10.91 -21.96 -0.14
C ALA A 33 -10.95 -20.67 0.68
N LEU A 34 -10.94 -19.53 0.01
CA LEU A 34 -11.12 -18.23 0.64
C LEU A 34 -12.62 -17.92 0.65
N ASP A 35 -13.14 -17.56 1.82
CA ASP A 35 -14.50 -17.11 1.98
C ASP A 35 -14.50 -15.62 2.29
N TYR A 36 -14.65 -14.80 1.25
CA TYR A 36 -14.76 -13.36 1.39
C TYR A 36 -16.12 -12.90 1.90
N THR A 37 -17.12 -13.80 1.99
CA THR A 37 -18.48 -13.42 2.43
C THR A 37 -18.53 -13.10 3.92
N VAL A 38 -17.56 -13.60 4.69
CA VAL A 38 -17.45 -13.33 6.13
C VAL A 38 -16.50 -12.18 6.45
N GLU A 39 -15.81 -11.62 5.45
CA GLU A 39 -14.82 -10.56 5.66
C GLU A 39 -15.49 -9.20 5.82
N PRO A 40 -15.34 -8.52 6.98
CA PRO A 40 -16.03 -7.25 7.24
C PRO A 40 -15.70 -6.16 6.22
N ILE A 41 -14.48 -6.13 5.67
CA ILE A 41 -14.09 -5.14 4.66
C ILE A 41 -14.99 -5.18 3.41
N VAL A 42 -15.57 -6.36 3.09
CA VAL A 42 -16.44 -6.55 1.93
C VAL A 42 -17.84 -5.99 2.16
N TRP A 43 -18.38 -6.08 3.39
CA TRP A 43 -19.79 -5.78 3.66
C TRP A 43 -20.02 -4.60 4.61
N ASP A 44 -19.11 -4.38 5.56
CA ASP A 44 -19.22 -3.32 6.57
C ASP A 44 -18.80 -1.97 5.99
N GLU A 45 -19.80 -1.17 5.62
CA GLU A 45 -19.61 0.19 5.11
C GLU A 45 -18.95 1.10 6.14
N ARG A 46 -19.27 0.96 7.42
CA ARG A 46 -18.71 1.80 8.47
C ARG A 46 -17.22 1.53 8.60
N LEU A 47 -16.81 0.26 8.65
CA LEU A 47 -15.40 -0.13 8.69
C LEU A 47 -14.64 0.44 7.49
N ARG A 48 -15.17 0.28 6.26
CA ARG A 48 -14.53 0.86 5.07
C ARG A 48 -14.37 2.37 5.16
N ASN A 49 -15.41 3.07 5.62
CA ASN A 49 -15.37 4.51 5.78
C ASN A 49 -14.34 4.95 6.83
N GLU A 50 -14.24 4.24 7.95
CA GLU A 50 -13.22 4.50 8.98
C GLU A 50 -11.80 4.25 8.44
N LEU A 51 -11.56 3.11 7.76
CA LEU A 51 -10.27 2.79 7.14
C LEU A 51 -9.84 3.85 6.12
N LEU A 52 -10.72 4.23 5.19
CA LEU A 52 -10.40 5.21 4.15
C LEU A 52 -10.13 6.60 4.73
N LYS A 53 -10.86 7.00 5.78
CA LYS A 53 -10.60 8.26 6.50
C LYS A 53 -9.22 8.25 7.15
N GLU A 54 -8.81 7.15 7.78
CA GLU A 54 -7.47 7.06 8.37
C GLU A 54 -6.37 7.06 7.30
N ILE A 55 -6.54 6.33 6.20
CA ILE A 55 -5.59 6.36 5.07
C ILE A 55 -5.42 7.80 4.55
N ALA A 56 -6.51 8.53 4.36
CA ALA A 56 -6.46 9.93 3.93
C ALA A 56 -5.75 10.84 4.94
N ARG A 57 -5.98 10.64 6.25
CA ARG A 57 -5.29 11.42 7.30
C ARG A 57 -3.79 11.13 7.31
N ILE A 58 -3.38 9.88 7.15
CA ILE A 58 -1.97 9.49 7.07
C ILE A 58 -1.31 10.14 5.84
N GLY A 59 -1.96 10.09 4.67
CA GLY A 59 -1.46 10.72 3.45
C GLY A 59 -1.24 12.23 3.63
N LEU A 60 -2.25 12.94 4.15
CA LEU A 60 -2.15 14.38 4.44
C LEU A 60 -1.07 14.71 5.47
N ALA A 61 -0.89 13.86 6.49
CA ALA A 61 0.14 14.06 7.50
C ALA A 61 1.55 13.94 6.89
N LEU A 62 1.78 12.91 6.06
CA LEU A 62 3.07 12.71 5.40
C LEU A 62 3.37 13.81 4.38
N GLU A 63 2.41 14.19 3.54
CA GLU A 63 2.58 15.28 2.58
C GLU A 63 2.96 16.60 3.28
N ARG A 64 2.35 16.92 4.44
CA ARG A 64 2.73 18.10 5.23
C ARG A 64 4.13 18.02 5.80
N VAL A 65 4.56 16.83 6.22
CA VAL A 65 5.91 16.61 6.78
C VAL A 65 6.98 16.70 5.70
N PHE A 66 6.71 16.16 4.51
CA PHE A 66 7.67 16.11 3.39
C PHE A 66 7.55 17.27 2.40
N GLY A 67 6.51 18.10 2.52
CA GLY A 67 6.31 19.30 1.69
C GLY A 67 5.98 19.02 0.22
N SER A 68 5.63 17.78 -0.12
CA SER A 68 5.30 17.35 -1.49
C SER A 68 4.37 16.12 -1.46
N PRO A 69 3.60 15.87 -2.54
CA PRO A 69 2.81 14.63 -2.65
C PRO A 69 3.70 13.40 -2.51
N GLN A 70 3.24 12.42 -1.74
CA GLN A 70 3.98 11.20 -1.47
C GLN A 70 3.30 9.97 -2.08
N ASP A 71 4.12 9.09 -2.64
CA ASP A 71 3.81 7.70 -2.90
C ASP A 71 4.13 6.89 -1.62
N ILE A 72 3.13 6.19 -1.08
CA ILE A 72 3.14 5.62 0.28
C ILE A 72 2.81 4.13 0.22
N GLU A 73 3.70 3.30 0.74
CA GLU A 73 3.43 1.88 1.01
C GLU A 73 3.21 1.67 2.51
N GLY A 74 2.17 0.93 2.87
CA GLY A 74 1.79 0.68 4.25
C GLY A 74 1.03 -0.63 4.45
N ALA A 75 0.75 -0.95 5.71
CA ALA A 75 0.00 -2.13 6.11
C ALA A 75 -1.01 -1.79 7.21
N TYR A 76 -2.12 -2.52 7.24
CA TYR A 76 -3.08 -2.50 8.34
C TYR A 76 -3.09 -3.87 9.02
N ALA A 77 -2.73 -3.93 10.29
CA ALA A 77 -2.64 -5.17 11.04
C ALA A 77 -3.01 -4.96 12.51
N GLY A 78 -3.86 -5.83 13.04
CA GLY A 78 -4.25 -5.78 14.46
C GLY A 78 -4.92 -4.47 14.87
N GLY A 79 -5.66 -3.82 13.96
CA GLY A 79 -6.32 -2.54 14.25
C GLY A 79 -5.46 -1.30 14.02
N LEU A 80 -4.20 -1.46 13.60
CA LEU A 80 -3.22 -0.37 13.50
C LEU A 80 -2.70 -0.22 12.07
N PHE A 81 -2.42 1.02 11.70
CA PHE A 81 -1.75 1.38 10.45
C PHE A 81 -0.25 1.50 10.66
N TYR A 82 0.52 0.98 9.71
CA TYR A 82 1.98 1.06 9.65
C TYR A 82 2.39 1.60 8.30
N VAL A 83 3.21 2.65 8.28
CA VAL A 83 3.87 3.13 7.06
C VAL A 83 5.21 2.40 6.96
N VAL A 84 5.43 1.69 5.85
CA VAL A 84 6.67 0.92 5.63
C VAL A 84 7.59 1.61 4.63
N GLN A 85 7.07 2.44 3.74
CA GLN A 85 7.82 3.27 2.81
C GLN A 85 7.04 4.54 2.46
N THR A 86 7.75 5.63 2.24
CA THR A 86 7.21 6.85 1.64
C THR A 86 8.30 7.52 0.80
N ARG A 87 7.94 8.01 -0.38
CA ARG A 87 8.84 8.75 -1.29
C ARG A 87 8.04 9.81 -2.05
N PRO A 88 8.67 10.87 -2.57
CA PRO A 88 7.98 11.82 -3.45
C PRO A 88 7.33 11.11 -4.63
N GLN A 89 6.08 11.47 -4.92
CA GLN A 89 5.34 10.95 -6.07
C GLN A 89 6.07 11.34 -7.37
N VAL A 90 6.35 10.37 -8.25
CA VAL A 90 6.92 10.61 -9.58
C VAL A 90 5.85 11.08 -10.58
N GLY A 91 6.22 11.94 -11.52
CA GLY A 91 5.32 12.43 -12.58
C GLY A 91 4.38 13.57 -12.17
N VAL A 92 4.49 14.06 -10.93
CA VAL A 92 3.95 15.36 -10.51
C VAL A 92 5.07 16.40 -10.61
N ASP A 93 5.42 16.79 -11.83
CA ASP A 93 6.20 18.01 -12.04
C ASP A 93 5.33 19.22 -11.67
N GLY A 94 5.88 20.08 -10.81
CA GLY A 94 5.37 21.37 -10.32
C GLY A 94 3.99 21.85 -10.79
N GLY A 95 3.07 22.00 -9.83
CA GLY A 95 1.91 22.89 -9.98
C GLY A 95 2.31 24.35 -10.13
#